data_AF-A0A2C9CGA4-F1
#
_entry.id   AF-A0A2C9CGA4-F1
#
_cell.length_a   1.000
_cell.length_b   1.000
_cell.length_c   1.000
_cell.angle_alpha   90.00
_cell.angle_beta   90.00
_cell.angle_gamma   90.00
#
_symmetry.space_group_name_H-M   'P 1'
#
loop_
_entity.id
_entity.type
_entity.pdbx_description
1 polymer ?
#
loop_
_entity_poly.entity_id
_entity_poly.type
_entity_poly.pdbx_seq_one_letter_code
_entity_poly.pdbx_strand_id
1 'polypeptide(L)'
;MKRLIIIACFFIASLNSLTSGEENLLMRQTPFVYPSGSCTDRCHVNYLHYRTKYKDSFFLHNHHSPLQNIECCECHNNDPANTKTHGGLIIEENDCKKCHHNEATNDDCLKCHSAVNDYRNGSFRYAGIHSPVTGTPDWMYKAVLCTDCHKQEENNFLFRDTRSICIECHNDDYGLLYDKWKEFLREETQPVIRENNNSAKMQKYVKQIQQYGIHNIQLSRMLLKGIQKERDVSAQP
;
A
#
# COMPACT_ATOMS: atom_id res chain seq x y z
N MET A 1 75.87 -3.55 -10.38
CA MET A 1 76.03 -2.07 -10.45
C MET A 1 75.18 -1.42 -9.35
N LYS A 2 75.46 -0.15 -8.98
CA LYS A 2 74.64 0.87 -8.24
C LYS A 2 73.15 0.51 -8.02
N ARG A 3 72.45 0.73 -6.89
CA ARG A 3 72.60 1.31 -5.50
C ARG A 3 71.46 0.68 -4.65
N LEU A 4 71.43 0.48 -3.32
CA LEU A 4 71.87 1.19 -2.09
C LEU A 4 70.97 2.36 -1.62
N ILE A 5 70.28 2.18 -0.47
CA ILE A 5 69.70 3.10 0.55
C ILE A 5 69.02 2.13 1.58
N ILE A 6 69.41 1.95 2.86
CA ILE A 6 69.59 2.86 4.03
C ILE A 6 68.22 3.32 4.59
N ILE A 7 67.57 2.57 5.50
CA ILE A 7 67.77 2.51 6.98
C ILE A 7 67.36 3.79 7.71
N ALA A 8 66.33 3.71 8.57
CA ALA A 8 66.31 4.28 9.93
C ALA A 8 65.06 3.79 10.72
N CYS A 9 65.26 3.26 11.93
CA CYS A 9 64.22 3.14 12.96
C CYS A 9 64.60 4.05 14.12
N PHE A 10 63.65 4.76 14.73
CA PHE A 10 63.88 5.42 16.03
C PHE A 10 62.63 5.43 16.91
N PHE A 11 62.80 4.92 18.14
CA PHE A 11 61.90 5.15 19.28
C PHE A 11 62.23 6.50 19.92
N ILE A 12 61.21 7.26 20.34
CA ILE A 12 61.24 8.10 21.56
C ILE A 12 59.89 7.93 22.26
N ALA A 13 59.88 7.94 23.59
CA ALA A 13 58.68 7.78 24.41
C ALA A 13 58.63 8.80 25.55
N SER A 14 57.41 9.21 25.91
CA SER A 14 57.05 9.89 27.16
C SER A 14 55.52 10.00 27.25
N LEU A 15 54.87 10.23 28.40
CA LEU A 15 54.97 9.76 29.78
C LEU A 15 54.02 10.65 30.61
N ASN A 16 53.50 10.15 31.74
CA ASN A 16 52.79 10.90 32.80
C ASN A 16 51.37 11.42 32.43
N SER A 17 50.32 11.35 33.26
CA SER A 17 50.05 10.69 34.56
C SER A 17 48.50 10.51 34.68
N LEU A 18 47.87 9.56 35.40
CA LEU A 18 47.88 9.29 36.86
C LEU A 18 47.53 10.55 37.70
N THR A 19 46.50 10.66 38.54
CA THR A 19 45.28 9.85 38.84
C THR A 19 44.11 10.87 38.99
N SER A 20 43.03 10.81 39.79
CA SER A 20 42.50 9.95 40.87
C SER A 20 41.06 10.40 41.22
N GLY A 21 40.19 9.47 41.63
CA GLY A 21 39.10 9.77 42.58
C GLY A 21 37.70 9.92 42.01
N GLU A 22 36.71 9.58 42.84
CA GLU A 22 35.27 9.67 42.58
C GLU A 22 34.64 10.92 43.23
N GLU A 23 33.32 11.02 43.09
CA GLU A 23 32.35 11.91 43.76
C GLU A 23 31.91 13.19 43.02
N ASN A 24 30.63 13.60 43.09
CA ASN A 24 29.39 12.81 43.04
C ASN A 24 28.24 13.75 42.62
N LEU A 25 27.08 13.21 42.22
CA LEU A 25 25.78 13.89 42.11
C LEU A 25 25.74 15.34 41.54
N LEU A 26 25.19 15.50 40.34
CA LEU A 26 23.84 16.07 40.29
C LEU A 26 23.06 15.69 39.04
N MET A 27 21.82 15.29 39.28
CA MET A 27 20.86 14.74 38.33
C MET A 27 20.23 15.85 37.48
N ARG A 28 20.53 15.89 36.18
CA ARG A 28 19.64 16.52 35.20
C ARG A 28 19.16 15.49 34.17
N GLN A 29 17.99 14.93 34.45
CA GLN A 29 17.25 14.12 33.48
C GLN A 29 16.87 15.01 32.28
N THR A 30 17.63 14.96 31.20
CA THR A 30 17.07 15.24 29.87
C THR A 30 16.22 14.03 29.49
N PRO A 31 14.95 14.22 29.07
CA PRO A 31 14.20 13.15 28.44
C PRO A 31 14.99 12.64 27.23
N PHE A 32 15.14 11.32 27.10
CA PHE A 32 15.74 10.73 25.91
C PHE A 32 14.75 10.91 24.75
N VAL A 33 14.87 12.04 24.05
CA VAL A 33 14.08 12.33 22.84
C VAL A 33 14.51 11.33 21.79
N TYR A 34 13.74 10.23 21.67
CA TYR A 34 13.90 9.29 20.58
C TYR A 34 13.77 10.07 19.26
N PRO A 35 14.74 9.97 18.34
CA PRO A 35 14.61 10.58 17.03
C PRO A 35 13.43 9.94 16.30
N SER A 36 12.74 10.72 15.47
CA SER A 36 11.58 10.29 14.67
C SER A 36 11.98 9.41 13.48
N GLY A 37 12.74 8.35 13.74
CA GLY A 37 12.88 7.21 12.85
C GLY A 37 11.83 6.17 13.21
N SER A 38 11.26 5.53 12.21
CA SER A 38 10.28 4.44 12.38
C SER A 38 10.91 3.27 13.13
N CYS A 39 10.08 2.42 13.74
CA CYS A 39 10.48 1.13 14.32
C CYS A 39 11.35 0.31 13.33
N THR A 40 11.10 0.48 12.04
CA THR A 40 11.81 -0.17 10.93
C THR A 40 13.27 0.25 10.77
N ASP A 41 13.63 1.46 11.18
CA ASP A 41 14.86 2.13 10.72
C ASP A 41 16.12 1.69 11.46
N ARG A 42 15.95 0.92 12.55
CA ARG A 42 17.05 0.47 13.42
C ARG A 42 16.88 -0.96 13.93
N CYS A 43 15.65 -1.35 14.29
CA CYS A 43 15.40 -2.62 14.98
C CYS A 43 14.57 -3.59 14.14
N HIS A 44 13.45 -3.13 13.56
CA HIS A 44 12.49 -3.99 12.85
C HIS A 44 12.74 -4.05 11.33
N VAL A 45 14.00 -4.01 10.91
CA VAL A 45 14.45 -3.83 9.51
C VAL A 45 13.91 -4.85 8.49
N ASN A 46 13.42 -6.01 8.94
CA ASN A 46 12.94 -7.10 8.08
C ASN A 46 11.45 -7.46 8.26
N TYR A 47 10.68 -6.63 8.97
CA TYR A 47 9.31 -6.93 9.40
C TYR A 47 8.34 -7.35 8.28
N LEU A 48 8.53 -6.85 7.04
CA LEU A 48 7.74 -7.23 5.87
C LEU A 48 7.71 -8.74 5.59
N HIS A 49 8.74 -9.47 6.01
CA HIS A 49 8.86 -10.92 5.85
C HIS A 49 8.37 -11.70 7.09
N TYR A 50 7.95 -11.02 8.16
CA TYR A 50 7.50 -11.67 9.39
C TYR A 50 6.09 -12.26 9.20
N ARG A 51 6.06 -13.57 9.03
CA ARG A 51 4.85 -14.42 9.05
C ARG A 51 4.55 -14.84 10.49
N THR A 52 3.81 -14.01 11.22
CA THR A 52 3.43 -14.28 12.61
C THR A 52 2.13 -15.09 12.65
N LYS A 53 2.01 -16.11 13.50
CA LYS A 53 0.71 -16.79 13.72
C LYS A 53 -0.22 -15.86 14.51
N TYR A 54 -1.42 -15.60 14.00
CA TYR A 54 -2.47 -14.84 14.68
C TYR A 54 -3.77 -15.64 14.63
N LYS A 55 -4.28 -16.04 15.81
CA LYS A 55 -5.32 -17.07 15.97
C LYS A 55 -4.98 -18.29 15.09
N ASP A 56 -5.88 -18.74 14.22
CA ASP A 56 -5.68 -19.92 13.38
C ASP A 56 -5.05 -19.63 12.00
N SER A 57 -4.67 -18.37 11.75
CA SER A 57 -4.09 -17.92 10.47
C SER A 57 -2.68 -17.34 10.67
N PHE A 58 -2.10 -16.86 9.57
CA PHE A 58 -0.84 -16.13 9.55
C PHE A 58 -1.08 -14.66 9.19
N PHE A 59 -0.69 -13.75 10.07
CA PHE A 59 -0.62 -12.34 9.77
C PHE A 59 0.59 -12.04 8.86
N LEU A 60 0.38 -11.17 7.88
CA LEU A 60 1.37 -10.78 6.87
C LEU A 60 1.52 -9.26 6.89
N HIS A 61 2.62 -8.77 7.46
CA HIS A 61 2.84 -7.34 7.67
C HIS A 61 2.82 -6.57 6.35
N ASN A 62 3.48 -7.08 5.30
CA ASN A 62 3.57 -6.47 3.98
C ASN A 62 2.23 -6.23 3.27
N HIS A 63 1.13 -6.86 3.68
CA HIS A 63 -0.21 -6.60 3.13
C HIS A 63 -0.87 -5.36 3.77
N HIS A 64 -0.44 -4.99 4.98
CA HIS A 64 -1.04 -3.95 5.81
C HIS A 64 -0.13 -2.71 5.87
N SER A 65 1.14 -2.90 6.21
CA SER A 65 2.13 -1.84 6.40
C SER A 65 3.33 -2.05 5.46
N PRO A 66 3.84 -1.01 4.77
CA PRO A 66 3.32 0.36 4.74
C PRO A 66 2.18 0.55 3.71
N LEU A 67 1.79 -0.50 2.97
CA LEU A 67 0.99 -0.37 1.74
C LEU A 67 -0.43 0.20 1.95
N GLN A 68 -1.05 0.02 3.12
CA GLN A 68 -2.35 0.63 3.47
C GLN A 68 -2.20 1.88 4.36
N ASN A 69 -0.98 2.40 4.52
CA ASN A 69 -0.64 3.48 5.46
C ASN A 69 -1.01 3.15 6.93
N ILE A 70 -0.95 1.87 7.31
CA ILE A 70 -1.11 1.43 8.71
C ILE A 70 0.25 1.48 9.39
N GLU A 71 0.34 2.24 10.49
CA GLU A 71 1.57 2.41 11.27
C GLU A 71 1.78 1.30 12.30
N CYS A 72 3.03 1.07 12.69
CA CYS A 72 3.38 0.02 13.64
C CYS A 72 2.65 0.18 14.99
N CYS A 73 2.44 1.42 15.41
CA CYS A 73 1.78 1.77 16.67
C CYS A 73 0.25 1.62 16.68
N GLU A 74 -0.39 1.33 15.53
CA GLU A 74 -1.83 1.02 15.49
C GLU A 74 -2.12 -0.42 15.93
N CYS A 75 -1.17 -1.34 15.74
CA CYS A 75 -1.29 -2.75 16.11
C CYS A 75 -0.45 -3.12 17.34
N HIS A 76 0.66 -2.41 17.59
CA HIS A 76 1.62 -2.72 18.64
C HIS A 76 1.87 -1.54 19.59
N ASN A 77 2.20 -1.85 20.84
CA ASN A 77 2.61 -0.86 21.82
C ASN A 77 4.02 -0.30 21.48
N ASN A 78 4.13 1.03 21.43
CA ASN A 78 5.36 1.78 21.15
C ASN A 78 6.10 2.24 22.43
N ASP A 79 5.91 1.54 23.54
CA ASP A 79 6.69 1.71 24.78
C ASP A 79 8.20 1.64 24.52
N PRO A 80 9.06 2.23 25.39
CA PRO A 80 10.51 2.19 25.24
C PRO A 80 11.06 0.76 25.13
N ALA A 81 12.03 0.55 24.23
CA ALA A 81 12.52 -0.77 23.81
C ALA A 81 13.19 -1.64 24.91
N ASN A 82 13.37 -1.11 26.12
CA ASN A 82 13.85 -1.83 27.31
C ASN A 82 12.72 -2.29 28.26
N THR A 83 11.46 -2.01 27.93
CA THR A 83 10.28 -2.46 28.69
C THR A 83 9.86 -3.88 28.31
N LYS A 84 9.05 -4.52 29.15
CA LYS A 84 8.41 -5.82 28.84
C LYS A 84 7.20 -5.71 27.91
N THR A 85 6.75 -4.49 27.63
CA THR A 85 5.50 -4.17 26.91
C THR A 85 5.74 -3.65 25.50
N HIS A 86 6.95 -3.17 25.19
CA HIS A 86 7.39 -2.80 23.84
C HIS A 86 7.09 -3.88 22.80
N GLY A 87 6.46 -3.50 21.68
CA GLY A 87 6.09 -4.42 20.59
C GLY A 87 4.96 -5.39 20.93
N GLY A 88 4.42 -5.36 22.15
CA GLY A 88 3.23 -6.14 22.53
C GLY A 88 2.03 -5.76 21.68
N LEU A 89 1.24 -6.75 21.25
CA LEU A 89 0.03 -6.53 20.46
C LEU A 89 -1.04 -5.83 21.32
N ILE A 90 -1.70 -4.80 20.77
CA ILE A 90 -2.74 -4.02 21.47
C ILE A 90 -4.12 -4.06 20.78
N ILE A 91 -4.24 -4.80 19.67
CA ILE A 91 -5.49 -4.93 18.89
C ILE A 91 -6.24 -6.22 19.17
N GLU A 92 -7.57 -6.09 19.23
CA GLU A 92 -8.52 -7.19 19.33
C GLU A 92 -9.09 -7.57 17.95
N GLU A 93 -9.83 -8.68 17.88
CA GLU A 93 -10.42 -9.15 16.61
C GLU A 93 -11.35 -8.12 15.95
N ASN A 94 -12.02 -7.29 16.75
CA ASN A 94 -12.91 -6.26 16.25
C ASN A 94 -12.15 -5.05 15.67
N ASP A 95 -10.86 -4.87 15.99
CA ASP A 95 -10.01 -3.89 15.33
C ASP A 95 -9.63 -4.35 13.92
N CYS A 96 -9.40 -5.65 13.70
CA CYS A 96 -9.21 -6.21 12.36
C CYS A 96 -10.42 -5.94 11.45
N LYS A 97 -11.63 -5.96 12.02
CA LYS A 97 -12.90 -5.69 11.32
C LYS A 97 -13.09 -4.22 10.90
N LYS A 98 -12.19 -3.29 11.29
CA LYS A 98 -12.17 -1.91 10.76
C LYS A 98 -11.82 -1.85 9.27
N CYS A 99 -11.16 -2.89 8.73
CA CYS A 99 -10.87 -3.05 7.30
C CYS A 99 -11.38 -4.40 6.74
N HIS A 100 -11.42 -5.45 7.58
CA HIS A 100 -12.06 -6.72 7.27
C HIS A 100 -13.50 -6.75 7.79
N HIS A 101 -14.30 -5.76 7.38
CA HIS A 101 -15.64 -5.53 7.92
C HIS A 101 -16.66 -6.56 7.43
N ASN A 102 -17.15 -7.39 8.36
CA ASN A 102 -18.29 -8.29 8.15
C ASN A 102 -19.60 -7.52 7.93
N GLU A 103 -19.75 -6.34 8.55
CA GLU A 103 -20.91 -5.45 8.44
C GLU A 103 -20.41 -4.00 8.30
N ALA A 104 -20.41 -3.48 7.08
CA ALA A 104 -20.12 -2.07 6.79
C ALA A 104 -21.22 -1.47 5.93
N THR A 105 -21.60 -0.21 6.18
CA THR A 105 -22.50 0.51 5.27
C THR A 105 -21.73 0.98 4.03
N ASN A 106 -22.45 1.32 2.95
CA ASN A 106 -21.87 1.95 1.78
C ASN A 106 -20.98 3.15 2.13
N ASP A 107 -21.43 3.97 3.09
CA ASP A 107 -20.75 5.20 3.49
C ASP A 107 -19.53 4.92 4.38
N ASP A 108 -19.49 3.79 5.09
CA ASP A 108 -18.28 3.30 5.74
C ASP A 108 -17.22 2.89 4.71
N CYS A 109 -17.61 2.14 3.68
CA CYS A 109 -16.71 1.78 2.58
C CYS A 109 -16.08 3.02 1.92
N LEU A 110 -16.84 4.10 1.74
CA LEU A 110 -16.34 5.33 1.09
C LEU A 110 -15.40 6.17 1.95
N LYS A 111 -15.33 5.97 3.28
CA LYS A 111 -14.34 6.64 4.14
C LYS A 111 -12.90 6.20 3.79
N CYS A 112 -12.72 4.92 3.48
CA CYS A 112 -11.42 4.34 3.11
C CYS A 112 -11.24 4.20 1.59
N HIS A 113 -12.31 3.91 0.84
CA HIS A 113 -12.27 3.70 -0.61
C HIS A 113 -12.80 4.90 -1.42
N SER A 114 -12.57 6.13 -0.94
CA SER A 114 -13.03 7.38 -1.57
C SER A 114 -12.67 7.50 -3.06
N ALA A 115 -11.48 7.02 -3.47
CA ALA A 115 -11.06 7.00 -4.88
C ALA A 115 -11.95 6.13 -5.79
N VAL A 116 -12.66 5.12 -5.24
CA VAL A 116 -13.66 4.33 -5.97
C VAL A 116 -14.94 5.13 -6.17
N ASN A 117 -15.31 6.01 -5.25
CA ASN A 117 -16.46 6.92 -5.44
C ASN A 117 -16.25 7.79 -6.68
N ASP A 118 -15.10 8.43 -6.80
CA ASP A 118 -14.74 9.25 -7.98
C ASP A 118 -14.74 8.45 -9.27
N TYR A 119 -14.41 7.15 -9.21
CA TYR A 119 -14.51 6.27 -10.38
C TYR A 119 -15.98 5.98 -10.73
N ARG A 120 -16.79 5.53 -9.76
CA ARG A 120 -18.22 5.23 -9.92
C ARG A 120 -19.01 6.44 -10.42
N ASN A 121 -18.80 7.61 -9.81
CA ASN A 121 -19.51 8.85 -10.10
C ASN A 121 -18.99 9.57 -11.36
N GLY A 122 -17.91 9.07 -11.98
CA GLY A 122 -17.32 9.64 -13.19
C GLY A 122 -16.39 10.83 -12.97
N SER A 123 -16.09 11.22 -11.72
CA SER A 123 -15.23 12.36 -11.38
C SER A 123 -13.72 12.09 -11.45
N PHE A 124 -13.30 10.83 -11.56
CA PHE A 124 -11.90 10.46 -11.76
C PHE A 124 -11.31 11.12 -13.03
N ARG A 125 -10.07 11.60 -12.96
CA ARG A 125 -9.37 12.31 -14.03
C ARG A 125 -8.00 11.71 -14.28
N TYR A 126 -7.69 11.40 -15.53
CA TYR A 126 -6.31 11.30 -15.97
C TYR A 126 -5.83 12.71 -16.38
N ALA A 127 -4.78 13.22 -15.74
CA ALA A 127 -4.26 14.56 -16.02
C ALA A 127 -3.73 14.67 -17.46
N GLY A 128 -4.36 15.52 -18.27
CA GLY A 128 -4.07 15.70 -19.71
C GLY A 128 -5.05 14.99 -20.65
N ILE A 129 -5.94 14.12 -20.15
CA ILE A 129 -6.98 13.46 -20.95
C ILE A 129 -8.36 13.94 -20.50
N HIS A 130 -9.01 14.73 -21.36
CA HIS A 130 -10.42 15.06 -21.22
C HIS A 130 -11.25 13.98 -21.94
N SER A 131 -12.02 13.21 -21.17
CA SER A 131 -12.94 12.19 -21.68
C SER A 131 -14.33 12.80 -21.88
N PRO A 132 -15.12 12.43 -22.91
CA PRO A 132 -16.49 12.92 -23.07
C PRO A 132 -17.46 12.38 -22.00
N VAL A 133 -17.11 11.29 -21.28
CA VAL A 133 -17.90 10.75 -20.15
C VAL A 133 -17.37 11.19 -18.78
N THR A 134 -16.46 12.18 -18.76
CA THR A 134 -16.00 12.88 -17.55
C THR A 134 -17.19 13.54 -16.85
N GLY A 135 -17.50 13.08 -15.64
CA GLY A 135 -18.66 13.53 -14.86
C GLY A 135 -19.96 12.75 -15.16
N THR A 136 -19.89 11.67 -15.95
CA THR A 136 -21.00 10.72 -16.13
C THR A 136 -20.83 9.54 -15.17
N PRO A 137 -21.73 9.36 -14.19
CA PRO A 137 -21.72 8.17 -13.35
C PRO A 137 -21.99 6.90 -14.13
N ASP A 138 -21.52 5.77 -13.61
CA ASP A 138 -21.94 4.46 -14.09
C ASP A 138 -23.45 4.25 -13.86
N TRP A 139 -24.09 3.45 -14.72
CA TRP A 139 -25.51 3.12 -14.62
C TRP A 139 -25.89 2.48 -13.27
N MET A 140 -24.98 1.71 -12.66
CA MET A 140 -25.20 1.10 -11.34
C MET A 140 -24.92 2.06 -10.16
N TYR A 141 -24.30 3.23 -10.36
CA TYR A 141 -23.85 4.10 -9.28
C TYR A 141 -24.93 4.49 -8.26
N LYS A 142 -26.16 4.74 -8.73
CA LYS A 142 -27.31 5.09 -7.89
C LYS A 142 -28.26 3.92 -7.60
N ALA A 143 -27.99 2.74 -8.15
CA ALA A 143 -28.88 1.58 -8.10
C ALA A 143 -28.37 0.47 -7.16
N VAL A 144 -27.06 0.40 -6.91
CA VAL A 144 -26.45 -0.60 -6.02
C VAL A 144 -25.51 0.06 -5.00
N LEU A 145 -25.43 -0.51 -3.81
CA LEU A 145 -24.48 -0.18 -2.76
C LEU A 145 -23.18 -1.00 -2.92
N CYS A 146 -22.10 -0.60 -2.24
CA CYS A 146 -20.86 -1.38 -2.22
C CYS A 146 -21.10 -2.84 -1.76
N THR A 147 -21.91 -3.03 -0.72
CA THR A 147 -22.30 -4.32 -0.13
C THR A 147 -23.03 -5.25 -1.09
N ASP A 148 -23.72 -4.72 -2.10
CA ASP A 148 -24.55 -5.51 -3.00
C ASP A 148 -23.68 -6.34 -3.96
N CYS A 149 -22.46 -5.87 -4.25
CA CYS A 149 -21.45 -6.54 -5.09
C CYS A 149 -20.24 -7.06 -4.30
N HIS A 150 -19.97 -6.52 -3.10
CA HIS A 150 -18.88 -6.94 -2.21
C HIS A 150 -19.42 -7.71 -1.01
N LYS A 151 -20.06 -8.85 -1.27
CA LYS A 151 -20.54 -9.78 -0.23
C LYS A 151 -19.37 -10.63 0.28
N GLN A 152 -19.21 -10.74 1.59
CA GLN A 152 -18.23 -11.63 2.22
C GLN A 152 -18.80 -13.08 2.27
N GLU A 153 -17.93 -14.08 2.19
CA GLU A 153 -18.32 -15.48 2.47
C GLU A 153 -18.50 -15.69 3.98
N GLU A 154 -19.43 -16.57 4.38
CA GLU A 154 -19.68 -16.82 5.81
C GLU A 154 -18.42 -17.34 6.54
N ASN A 155 -18.16 -16.79 7.72
CA ASN A 155 -17.11 -17.20 8.66
C ASN A 155 -15.66 -17.18 8.10
N ASN A 156 -15.38 -16.45 7.02
CA ASN A 156 -14.01 -16.25 6.54
C ASN A 156 -13.81 -14.84 5.94
N PHE A 157 -12.55 -14.41 5.79
CA PHE A 157 -12.20 -13.04 5.34
C PHE A 157 -12.12 -12.88 3.81
N LEU A 158 -12.79 -13.75 3.04
CA LEU A 158 -12.80 -13.69 1.57
C LEU A 158 -14.12 -13.11 1.07
N PHE A 159 -14.05 -12.38 -0.05
CA PHE A 159 -15.25 -11.97 -0.78
C PHE A 159 -15.75 -13.08 -1.69
N ARG A 160 -17.08 -13.22 -1.76
CA ARG A 160 -17.78 -14.00 -2.76
C ARG A 160 -17.39 -13.51 -4.16
N ASP A 161 -17.34 -14.41 -5.13
CA ASP A 161 -17.02 -14.06 -6.52
C ASP A 161 -18.04 -13.06 -7.09
N THR A 162 -17.56 -11.87 -7.48
CA THR A 162 -18.41 -10.79 -8.02
C THR A 162 -19.17 -11.20 -9.27
N ARG A 163 -18.64 -12.10 -10.11
CA ARG A 163 -19.36 -12.59 -11.30
C ARG A 163 -20.63 -13.34 -10.89
N SER A 164 -20.56 -14.23 -9.91
CA SER A 164 -21.73 -14.92 -9.35
C SER A 164 -22.77 -13.94 -8.78
N ILE A 165 -22.31 -12.90 -8.09
CA ILE A 165 -23.21 -11.89 -7.49
C ILE A 165 -23.90 -11.04 -8.55
N CYS A 166 -23.22 -10.71 -9.67
CA CYS A 166 -23.88 -10.05 -10.80
C CYS A 166 -25.04 -10.90 -11.38
N ILE A 167 -24.92 -12.23 -11.35
CA ILE A 167 -25.96 -13.15 -11.84
C ILE A 167 -27.15 -13.22 -10.88
N GLU A 168 -26.97 -13.03 -9.56
CA GLU A 168 -28.07 -12.99 -8.58
C GLU A 168 -29.12 -11.90 -8.89
N CYS A 169 -28.70 -10.79 -9.50
CA CYS A 169 -29.57 -9.68 -9.89
C CYS A 169 -29.89 -9.62 -11.40
N HIS A 170 -29.22 -10.46 -12.21
CA HIS A 170 -29.34 -10.48 -13.67
C HIS A 170 -29.55 -11.91 -14.20
N ASN A 171 -28.71 -12.36 -15.14
CA ASN A 171 -28.75 -13.68 -15.76
C ASN A 171 -27.35 -14.11 -16.21
N ASP A 172 -27.19 -15.35 -16.70
CA ASP A 172 -25.90 -15.89 -17.11
C ASP A 172 -25.23 -15.09 -18.25
N ASP A 173 -26.01 -14.49 -19.16
CA ASP A 173 -25.49 -13.59 -20.21
C ASP A 173 -24.78 -12.36 -19.61
N TYR A 174 -25.25 -11.85 -18.47
CA TYR A 174 -24.58 -10.79 -17.74
C TYR A 174 -23.26 -11.27 -17.11
N GLY A 175 -23.20 -12.53 -16.68
CA GLY A 175 -21.94 -13.18 -16.30
C GLY A 175 -20.92 -13.19 -17.45
N LEU A 176 -21.35 -13.56 -18.66
CA LEU A 176 -20.53 -13.52 -19.87
C LEU A 176 -20.13 -12.08 -20.29
N LEU A 177 -20.95 -11.08 -19.94
CA LEU A 177 -20.64 -9.66 -20.14
C LEU A 177 -19.58 -9.16 -19.15
N TYR A 178 -19.69 -9.54 -17.87
CA TYR A 178 -18.66 -9.28 -16.86
C TYR A 178 -17.31 -9.90 -17.26
N ASP A 179 -17.30 -11.16 -17.73
CA ASP A 179 -16.08 -11.84 -18.20
C ASP A 179 -15.39 -11.02 -19.30
N LYS A 180 -16.16 -10.57 -20.31
CA LYS A 180 -15.67 -9.72 -21.41
C LYS A 180 -15.18 -8.35 -20.94
N TRP A 181 -15.74 -7.78 -19.87
CA TRP A 181 -15.24 -6.54 -19.27
C TRP A 181 -13.92 -6.76 -18.52
N LYS A 182 -13.77 -7.85 -17.76
CA LYS A 182 -12.51 -8.23 -17.10
C LYS A 182 -11.41 -8.53 -18.12
N GLU A 183 -11.76 -9.19 -19.23
CA GLU A 183 -10.91 -9.46 -20.37
C GLU A 183 -10.41 -8.18 -21.05
N PHE A 184 -11.34 -7.31 -21.48
CA PHE A 184 -11.02 -6.00 -22.05
C PHE A 184 -10.09 -5.18 -21.15
N LEU A 185 -10.40 -5.07 -19.85
CA LEU A 185 -9.58 -4.35 -18.89
C LEU A 185 -8.18 -4.97 -18.75
N ARG A 186 -8.07 -6.30 -18.76
CA ARG A 186 -6.79 -7.02 -18.69
C ARG A 186 -5.92 -6.78 -19.93
N GLU A 187 -6.52 -6.74 -21.11
CA GLU A 187 -5.77 -6.68 -22.38
C GLU A 187 -5.31 -5.27 -22.72
N GLU A 188 -6.17 -4.26 -22.57
CA GLU A 188 -5.82 -2.86 -22.85
C GLU A 188 -4.81 -2.30 -21.84
N THR A 189 -4.82 -2.78 -20.60
CA THR A 189 -3.87 -2.34 -19.56
C THR A 189 -2.49 -3.00 -19.70
N GLN A 190 -2.41 -4.18 -20.31
CA GLN A 190 -1.21 -5.03 -20.30
C GLN A 190 0.01 -4.44 -21.06
N PRO A 191 -0.11 -3.79 -22.24
CA PRO A 191 1.02 -3.17 -22.91
C PRO A 191 1.70 -2.12 -22.03
N VAL A 192 0.91 -1.19 -21.46
CA VAL A 192 1.42 -0.10 -20.62
C VAL A 192 2.07 -0.61 -19.33
N ILE A 193 1.54 -1.69 -18.74
CA ILE A 193 2.10 -2.30 -17.52
C ILE A 193 3.44 -3.01 -17.78
N ARG A 194 3.63 -3.62 -18.97
CA ARG A 194 4.86 -4.38 -19.31
C ARG A 194 6.01 -3.51 -19.81
N GLU A 195 5.71 -2.33 -20.33
CA GLU A 195 6.69 -1.44 -20.96
C GLU A 195 7.28 -0.43 -19.97
N ASN A 196 8.56 -0.65 -19.63
CA ASN A 196 9.32 0.16 -18.66
C ASN A 196 9.65 1.59 -19.13
N ASN A 197 9.43 1.92 -20.41
CA ASN A 197 9.59 3.27 -20.96
C ASN A 197 8.33 4.15 -20.79
N ASN A 198 7.17 3.57 -20.44
CA ASN A 198 5.99 4.37 -20.13
C ASN A 198 6.16 5.14 -18.82
N SER A 199 5.64 6.37 -18.75
CA SER A 199 5.80 7.21 -17.57
C SER A 199 5.19 6.58 -16.31
N ALA A 200 5.81 6.79 -15.15
CA ALA A 200 5.30 6.29 -13.86
C ALA A 200 3.87 6.81 -13.56
N LYS A 201 3.53 8.01 -14.05
CA LYS A 201 2.17 8.56 -14.10
C LYS A 201 1.23 7.62 -14.86
N MET A 202 1.57 7.28 -16.11
CA MET A 202 0.75 6.43 -16.96
C MET A 202 0.57 5.02 -16.34
N GLN A 203 1.65 4.41 -15.86
CA GLN A 203 1.59 3.11 -15.17
C GLN A 203 0.71 3.15 -13.91
N LYS A 204 0.76 4.22 -13.10
CA LYS A 204 -0.12 4.41 -11.92
C LYS A 204 -1.60 4.43 -12.33
N TYR A 205 -1.94 5.24 -13.33
CA TYR A 205 -3.31 5.36 -13.79
C TYR A 205 -3.86 4.07 -14.39
N VAL A 206 -3.05 3.35 -15.17
CA VAL A 206 -3.45 2.06 -15.76
C VAL A 206 -3.69 1.00 -14.68
N LYS A 207 -2.90 0.98 -13.60
CA LYS A 207 -3.17 0.12 -12.43
C LYS A 207 -4.50 0.49 -11.73
N GLN A 208 -4.81 1.77 -11.59
CA GLN A 208 -6.11 2.21 -11.03
C GLN A 208 -7.29 1.83 -11.93
N ILE A 209 -7.15 1.89 -13.26
CA ILE A 209 -8.17 1.41 -14.20
C ILE A 209 -8.33 -0.11 -14.10
N GLN A 210 -7.25 -0.87 -13.94
CA GLN A 210 -7.29 -2.33 -13.76
C GLN A 210 -7.99 -2.73 -12.44
N GLN A 211 -7.79 -1.96 -11.37
CA GLN A 211 -8.41 -2.17 -10.05
C GLN A 211 -9.89 -1.75 -10.04
N TYR A 212 -10.21 -0.57 -10.57
CA TYR A 212 -11.53 0.04 -10.41
C TYR A 212 -12.45 -0.14 -11.62
N GLY A 213 -11.97 -0.61 -12.77
CA GLY A 213 -12.65 -0.43 -14.06
C GLY A 213 -14.09 -0.97 -14.16
N ILE A 214 -14.42 -2.05 -13.45
CA ILE A 214 -15.79 -2.60 -13.39
C ILE A 214 -16.78 -1.62 -12.74
N HIS A 215 -16.32 -0.74 -11.84
CA HIS A 215 -17.15 0.27 -11.18
C HIS A 215 -17.59 1.42 -12.11
N ASN A 216 -16.95 1.59 -13.27
CA ASN A 216 -17.40 2.45 -14.37
C ASN A 216 -16.71 2.02 -15.67
N ILE A 217 -17.29 1.03 -16.37
CA ILE A 217 -16.65 0.43 -17.54
C ILE A 217 -16.61 1.40 -18.74
N GLN A 218 -17.53 2.36 -18.81
CA GLN A 218 -17.56 3.37 -19.88
C GLN A 218 -16.42 4.38 -19.71
N LEU A 219 -16.20 4.86 -18.49
CA LEU A 219 -15.06 5.70 -18.14
C LEU A 219 -13.74 4.97 -18.43
N SER A 220 -13.63 3.70 -18.02
CA SER A 220 -12.46 2.86 -18.30
C SER A 220 -12.10 2.86 -19.79
N ARG A 221 -13.07 2.58 -20.66
CA ARG A 221 -12.90 2.53 -22.12
C ARG A 221 -12.45 3.86 -22.71
N MET A 222 -12.89 5.00 -22.17
CA MET A 222 -12.46 6.32 -22.66
C MET A 222 -11.08 6.73 -22.14
N LEU A 223 -10.77 6.42 -20.87
CA LEU A 223 -9.44 6.67 -20.29
C LEU A 223 -8.36 5.87 -21.02
N LEU A 224 -8.59 4.57 -21.25
CA LEU A 224 -7.63 3.70 -21.96
C LEU A 224 -7.35 4.19 -23.39
N LYS A 225 -8.39 4.58 -24.15
CA LYS A 225 -8.21 5.19 -25.49
C LYS A 225 -7.36 6.46 -25.46
N GLY A 226 -7.55 7.32 -24.46
CA GLY A 226 -6.73 8.52 -24.31
C GLY A 226 -5.28 8.19 -23.93
N ILE A 227 -5.08 7.21 -23.05
CA ILE A 227 -3.75 6.76 -22.60
C ILE A 227 -2.99 6.15 -23.77
N GLN A 228 -3.64 5.33 -24.59
CA GLN A 228 -3.05 4.77 -25.80
C GLN A 228 -2.63 5.89 -26.76
N LYS A 229 -3.45 6.92 -26.96
CA LYS A 229 -3.08 8.07 -27.79
C LYS A 229 -1.88 8.86 -27.23
N GLU A 230 -1.76 9.03 -25.91
CA GLU A 230 -0.57 9.65 -25.29
C GLU A 230 0.68 8.78 -25.51
N ARG A 231 0.55 7.45 -25.39
CA ARG A 231 1.61 6.47 -25.68
C ARG A 231 2.03 6.47 -27.15
N ASP A 232 1.08 6.51 -28.09
CA ASP A 232 1.35 6.57 -29.54
C ASP A 232 2.13 7.84 -29.91
N VAL A 233 1.72 9.00 -29.37
CA VAL A 233 2.43 10.28 -29.56
C VAL A 233 3.81 10.25 -28.90
N SER A 234 3.94 9.66 -27.70
CA SER A 234 5.24 9.53 -26.99
C SER A 234 6.21 8.53 -27.63
N ALA A 235 5.74 7.72 -28.58
CA ALA A 235 6.52 6.73 -29.30
C ALA A 235 6.94 7.19 -30.71
N GLN A 236 6.54 8.40 -31.13
CA GLN A 236 7.01 9.01 -32.38
C GLN A 236 8.38 9.69 -32.16
N PRO A 237 9.33 9.53 -33.10
CA PRO A 237 10.69 10.08 -32.99
C PRO A 237 10.81 11.57 -33.33
#